data_AF-A0A521TIG2-F1
#
_entry.id   AF-A0A521TIG2-F1
#
_cell.length_a   1.000
_cell.length_b   1.000
_cell.length_c   1.000
_cell.angle_alpha   90.00
_cell.angle_beta   90.00
_cell.angle_gamma   90.00
#
_symmetry.space_group_name_H-M   'P 1'
#
loop_
_entity.id
_entity.type
_entity.pdbx_description
1 polymer ?
#
loop_
_entity_poly.entity_id
_entity_poly.type
_entity_poly.pdbx_seq_one_letter_code
_entity_poly.pdbx_strand_id
1 'polypeptide(L)'
;GFVRNGKIKNIFALNSRKKTKNDEADKLLDYIWEKFNMLPFALRWITKDWEEKKARELLEQLVNKKAVQAYPILIEINEQRVAQAEHTFIPNENGVTVTTISQ
;
A
#
# COMPACT_ATOMS: atom_id res chain seq x y z
N GLY A 1 10.59 21.36 2.59
CA GLY A 1 10.47 20.60 1.33
C GLY A 1 10.95 19.16 1.46
N PHE A 2 11.01 18.61 2.66
CA PHE A 2 11.29 17.20 2.90
C PHE A 2 10.08 16.60 3.61
N VAL A 3 9.91 15.29 3.50
CA VAL A 3 8.86 14.57 4.21
C VAL A 3 9.46 13.55 5.18
N ARG A 4 8.73 13.30 6.26
CA ARG A 4 9.02 12.25 7.26
C ARG A 4 7.85 11.28 7.35
N ASN A 5 8.14 10.04 7.74
CA ASN A 5 7.10 9.06 8.03
C ASN A 5 6.33 9.45 9.30
N GLY A 6 5.01 9.46 9.21
CA GLY A 6 4.12 9.53 10.36
C GLY A 6 3.89 8.17 11.02
N LYS A 7 3.06 8.16 12.07
CA LYS A 7 2.73 6.94 12.81
C LYS A 7 1.65 6.09 12.14
N ILE A 8 0.77 6.72 11.37
CA ILE A 8 -0.39 6.08 10.76
C ILE A 8 0.04 5.34 9.49
N LYS A 9 -0.39 4.09 9.36
CA LYS A 9 -0.12 3.21 8.21
C LYS A 9 -1.45 2.70 7.67
N ASN A 10 -1.82 3.19 6.48
CA ASN A 10 -3.11 2.85 5.85
C ASN A 10 -2.95 2.19 4.49
N ILE A 11 -1.76 2.28 3.89
CA ILE A 11 -1.43 1.70 2.59
C ILE A 11 -0.39 0.60 2.82
N PHE A 12 -0.60 -0.53 2.18
CA PHE A 12 0.23 -1.72 2.30
C PHE A 12 0.47 -2.32 0.92
N ALA A 13 1.54 -3.07 0.74
CA ALA A 13 1.78 -3.84 -0.48
C ALA A 13 2.40 -5.20 -0.14
N LEU A 14 2.14 -6.19 -0.98
CA LEU A 14 2.74 -7.51 -0.84
C LEU A 14 4.22 -7.46 -1.27
N ASN A 15 5.11 -7.95 -0.41
CA ASN A 15 6.54 -8.10 -0.73
C ASN A 15 6.91 -9.54 -1.05
N SER A 16 6.32 -10.51 -0.34
CA SER A 16 6.56 -11.93 -0.58
C SER A 16 5.42 -12.79 -0.06
N ARG A 17 5.32 -14.01 -0.60
CA ARG A 17 4.36 -15.04 -0.18
C ARG A 17 4.98 -16.14 0.69
N LYS A 18 6.05 -15.81 1.42
CA LYS A 18 6.74 -16.77 2.29
C LYS A 18 5.84 -17.09 3.50
N LYS A 19 5.71 -18.38 3.82
CA LYS A 19 4.95 -18.86 4.98
C LYS A 19 5.46 -18.22 6.27
N THR A 20 4.54 -17.77 7.11
CA THR A 20 4.82 -16.98 8.31
C THR A 20 4.88 -17.80 9.59
N LYS A 21 4.60 -19.11 9.50
CA LYS A 21 4.39 -20.06 10.61
C LYS A 21 3.16 -19.72 11.47
N ASN A 22 2.25 -18.91 10.93
CA ASN A 22 0.94 -18.64 11.48
C ASN A 22 -0.09 -18.87 10.38
N ASP A 23 -0.89 -19.92 10.51
CA ASP A 23 -1.84 -20.34 9.47
C ASP A 23 -2.88 -19.26 9.15
N GLU A 24 -3.33 -18.50 10.15
CA GLU A 24 -4.29 -17.39 9.93
C GLU A 24 -3.64 -16.20 9.20
N ALA A 25 -2.38 -15.90 9.51
CA ALA A 25 -1.64 -14.87 8.78
C ALA A 25 -1.37 -15.30 7.34
N ASP A 26 -1.07 -16.59 7.11
CA ASP A 26 -0.88 -17.15 5.78
C ASP A 26 -2.19 -17.14 4.96
N LYS A 27 -3.34 -17.40 5.59
CA LYS A 27 -4.66 -17.23 4.95
C LYS A 27 -4.91 -15.78 4.52
N LEU A 28 -4.61 -14.82 5.38
CA LEU A 28 -4.73 -13.40 5.02
C LEU A 28 -3.75 -13.03 3.89
N LEU A 29 -2.54 -13.59 3.89
CA LEU A 29 -1.53 -13.36 2.86
C LEU A 29 -2.00 -13.89 1.49
N ASP A 30 -2.59 -15.08 1.45
CA ASP A 30 -3.17 -15.66 0.25
C ASP A 30 -4.39 -14.85 -0.24
N TYR A 31 -5.27 -14.43 0.68
CA TYR A 31 -6.38 -13.53 0.37
C TYR A 31 -5.89 -12.21 -0.27
N ILE A 32 -4.85 -11.57 0.30
CA ILE A 32 -4.25 -10.34 -0.23
C ILE A 32 -3.71 -10.56 -1.64
N TRP A 33 -3.01 -11.67 -1.87
CA TRP A 33 -2.48 -12.04 -3.19
C TRP A 33 -3.60 -12.20 -4.22
N GLU A 34 -4.66 -12.94 -3.89
CA GLU A 34 -5.78 -13.18 -4.80
C GLU A 34 -6.56 -11.90 -5.15
N LYS A 35 -6.75 -11.00 -4.17
CA LYS A 35 -7.55 -9.78 -4.36
C LYS A 35 -6.77 -8.61 -4.96
N PHE A 36 -5.50 -8.46 -4.60
CA PHE A 36 -4.71 -7.25 -4.90
C PHE A 36 -3.42 -7.55 -5.67
N ASN A 37 -3.01 -8.82 -5.76
CA ASN A 37 -1.76 -9.24 -6.40
C ASN A 37 -0.56 -8.49 -5.79
N MET A 38 0.20 -7.75 -6.60
CA MET A 38 1.34 -6.93 -6.18
C MET A 38 0.97 -5.44 -6.04
N LEU A 39 -0.29 -5.07 -6.25
CA LEU A 39 -0.73 -3.68 -6.16
C LEU A 39 -0.91 -3.26 -4.69
N PRO A 40 -0.67 -1.97 -4.36
CA PRO A 40 -0.96 -1.46 -3.03
C PRO A 40 -2.44 -1.59 -2.67
N PHE A 41 -2.71 -1.90 -1.39
CA PHE A 41 -4.04 -2.06 -0.84
C PHE A 41 -4.20 -1.31 0.49
N ALA A 42 -5.43 -1.18 0.97
CA ALA A 42 -5.76 -0.52 2.23
C ALA A 42 -6.51 -1.47 3.19
N LEU A 43 -6.32 -1.28 4.50
CA LEU A 43 -7.03 -2.08 5.53
C LEU A 43 -8.55 -2.01 5.32
N ARG A 44 -9.10 -0.83 5.02
CA ARG A 44 -10.54 -0.62 4.76
C ARG A 44 -11.11 -1.45 3.60
N TRP A 45 -10.27 -2.01 2.73
CA TRP A 45 -10.71 -2.91 1.66
C TRP A 45 -10.78 -4.36 2.13
N ILE A 46 -9.89 -4.74 3.05
CA ILE A 46 -9.86 -6.06 3.69
C ILE A 46 -11.04 -6.22 4.64
N THR A 47 -11.42 -5.17 5.35
CA THR A 47 -12.52 -5.18 6.35
C THR A 47 -13.91 -5.44 5.78
N LYS A 48 -14.05 -5.59 4.45
CA LYS A 48 -15.28 -6.05 3.80
C LYS A 48 -15.54 -7.54 4.03
N ASP A 49 -14.46 -8.33 4.09
CA ASP A 49 -14.50 -9.78 4.15
C ASP A 49 -13.86 -10.33 5.45
N TRP A 50 -13.16 -9.48 6.21
CA TRP A 50 -12.49 -9.84 7.47
C TRP A 50 -12.90 -8.89 8.60
N GLU A 51 -12.98 -9.42 9.83
CA GLU A 51 -13.17 -8.59 11.02
C GLU A 51 -11.98 -7.64 11.21
N GLU A 52 -12.24 -6.35 11.47
CA GLU A 52 -11.23 -5.30 11.40
C GLU A 52 -10.09 -5.48 12.40
N LYS A 53 -10.41 -5.78 13.66
CA LYS A 53 -9.39 -5.95 14.70
C LYS A 53 -8.46 -7.10 14.35
N LYS A 54 -9.02 -8.23 13.93
CA LYS A 54 -8.25 -9.40 13.49
C LYS A 54 -7.40 -9.13 12.26
N ALA A 55 -7.98 -8.48 11.24
CA ALA A 55 -7.24 -8.10 10.03
C ALA A 55 -6.06 -7.19 10.37
N ARG A 56 -6.26 -6.21 11.25
CA ARG A 56 -5.21 -5.30 11.72
C ARG A 56 -4.07 -6.03 12.44
N GLU A 57 -4.40 -6.92 13.38
CA GLU A 57 -3.42 -7.72 14.13
C GLU A 57 -2.60 -8.62 13.20
N LEU A 58 -3.25 -9.34 12.27
CA LEU A 58 -2.57 -10.20 11.31
C LEU A 58 -1.69 -9.39 10.34
N LEU A 59 -2.18 -8.24 9.86
CA LEU A 59 -1.42 -7.37 8.97
C LEU A 59 -0.15 -6.83 9.64
N GLU A 60 -0.22 -6.48 10.93
CA GLU A 60 0.96 -6.09 11.71
C GLU A 60 1.98 -7.24 11.81
N GLN A 61 1.53 -8.48 12.01
CA GLN A 61 2.40 -9.65 11.98
C GLN A 61 3.06 -9.84 10.60
N LEU A 62 2.28 -9.71 9.51
CA LEU A 62 2.80 -9.82 8.14
C LEU A 62 3.85 -8.74 7.84
N VAL A 63 3.65 -7.52 8.36
CA VAL A 63 4.63 -6.43 8.27
C VAL A 63 5.91 -6.75 9.05
N ASN A 64 5.77 -7.24 10.28
CA ASN A 64 6.93 -7.64 11.10
C ASN A 64 7.73 -8.79 10.47
N LYS A 65 7.06 -9.68 9.73
CA LYS A 65 7.68 -10.76 8.95
C LYS A 65 8.22 -10.32 7.59
N LYS A 66 8.07 -9.04 7.21
CA LYS A 66 8.44 -8.50 5.89
C LYS A 66 7.73 -9.17 4.71
N ALA A 67 6.62 -9.86 4.96
CA ALA A 67 5.76 -10.42 3.91
C ALA A 67 4.92 -9.32 3.26
N VAL A 68 4.53 -8.32 4.06
CA VAL A 68 3.83 -7.11 3.63
C VAL A 68 4.68 -5.89 3.99
N GLN A 69 4.71 -4.89 3.11
CA GLN A 69 5.25 -3.57 3.40
C GLN A 69 4.11 -2.63 3.78
N ALA A 70 4.35 -1.78 4.77
CA ALA A 70 3.46 -0.66 5.09
C ALA A 70 4.07 0.64 4.57
N TYR A 71 3.24 1.51 4.01
CA TYR A 71 3.58 2.87 3.62
C TYR A 71 2.92 3.83 4.62
N PRO A 72 3.70 4.38 5.58
CA PRO A 72 3.20 5.37 6.50
C PRO A 72 2.77 6.64 5.76
N ILE A 73 1.90 7.43 6.38
CA ILE A 73 1.61 8.79 5.89
C ILE A 73 2.90 9.60 5.83
N LEU A 74 3.05 10.42 4.79
CA LEU A 74 4.18 11.32 4.62
C LEU A 74 3.77 12.72 5.10
N ILE A 75 4.53 13.26 6.04
CA ILE A 75 4.26 14.57 6.67
C ILE A 75 5.40 15.51 6.30
N GLU A 76 5.09 16.70 5.80
CA GLU A 76 6.11 17.75 5.57
C GLU A 76 6.79 18.10 6.90
N ILE A 77 8.13 18.16 6.92
CA ILE A 77 8.90 18.24 8.16
C ILE A 77 8.53 19.46 9.03
N ASN A 78 8.24 20.60 8.39
CA ASN A 78 7.89 21.86 9.04
C ASN A 78 6.36 22.06 9.14
N GLU A 79 5.59 21.00 8.87
CA GLU A 79 4.12 20.98 8.94
C GLU A 79 3.47 22.08 8.07
N GLN A 80 4.14 22.45 6.98
CA GLN A 80 3.64 23.44 6.03
C GLN A 80 2.68 22.80 5.03
N ARG A 81 1.90 23.64 4.34
CA ARG A 81 1.00 23.21 3.27
C ARG A 81 1.78 22.57 2.13
N VAL A 82 1.24 21.49 1.58
CA VAL A 82 1.78 20.77 0.42
C VAL A 82 0.74 20.78 -0.71
N ALA A 83 1.21 20.98 -1.93
CA ALA A 83 0.43 20.80 -3.15
C ALA A 83 1.10 19.73 -4.02
N GLN A 84 0.30 18.97 -4.78
CA GLN A 84 0.76 17.90 -5.67
C GLN A 84 -0.01 17.98 -7.00
N ALA A 85 0.67 17.70 -8.11
CA ALA A 85 0.08 17.37 -9.40
C ALA A 85 0.81 16.14 -9.98
N GLU A 86 0.10 15.23 -10.65
CA GLU A 86 0.65 14.00 -11.20
C GLU A 86 0.01 13.66 -12.55
N HIS A 87 0.84 13.29 -13.53
CA HIS A 87 0.41 12.70 -14.80
C HIS A 87 1.15 11.38 -15.04
N THR A 88 0.46 10.44 -15.69
CA THR A 88 1.08 9.25 -16.26
C THR A 88 1.27 9.47 -17.76
N PHE A 89 2.41 9.07 -18.30
CA PHE A 89 2.70 9.24 -19.72
C PHE A 89 3.46 8.04 -20.30
N ILE A 90 3.30 7.85 -21.61
CA ILE A 90 3.97 6.83 -22.40
C ILE A 90 4.92 7.54 -23.38
N PRO A 91 6.25 7.37 -23.24
CA PRO A 91 7.21 7.87 -24.22
C PRO A 91 7.12 7.10 -25.54
N ASN A 92 7.16 7.82 -26.66
CA ASN A 92 7.15 7.27 -28.01
C ASN A 92 8.30 7.89 -28.83
N GLU A 93 8.60 7.32 -30.01
CA GLU A 93 9.68 7.81 -30.89
C GLU A 93 9.56 9.31 -31.24
N ASN A 94 8.32 9.80 -31.39
CA ASN A 94 8.03 11.18 -31.81
C ASN A 94 7.56 12.11 -30.69
N GLY A 95 7.66 11.69 -29.42
CA GLY A 95 7.23 12.52 -28.29
C GLY A 95 6.62 11.72 -27.14
N VAL A 96 5.52 12.25 -26.58
CA VAL A 96 4.91 11.68 -25.37
C VAL A 96 3.40 11.67 -25.47
N THR A 97 2.78 10.56 -25.08
CA THR A 97 1.33 10.47 -24.87
C THR A 97 1.05 10.62 -23.37
N VAL A 98 0.41 11.72 -22.97
CA VAL A 98 -0.04 11.92 -21.59
C VAL A 98 -1.40 11.23 -21.42
N THR A 99 -1.44 10.13 -20.67
CA THR A 99 -2.65 9.27 -20.58
C THR A 99 -3.71 9.81 -19.63
N THR A 100 -3.33 10.76 -18.76
CA THR A 100 -4.23 11.34 -17.75
C THR A 100 -4.48 12.83 -17.98
N ILE A 101 -4.25 13.35 -19.20
CA ILE A 101 -4.62 14.72 -19.53
C ILE A 101 -6.15 14.85 -19.47
N SER A 102 -6.65 15.85 -18.75
CA SER A 102 -8.09 16.13 -18.73
C SER A 102 -8.53 16.53 -20.13
N GLN A 103 -9.65 15.97 -20.61
CA GLN A 103 -10.36 16.51 -21.77
C GLN A 103 -11.00 17.85 -21.42
#